data_AF-A0AAW1HAE2-F1
#
_entry.id   AF-A0AAW1HAE2-F1
#
_cell.length_a   1.000
_cell.length_b   1.000
_cell.length_c   1.000
_cell.angle_alpha   90.00
_cell.angle_beta   90.00
_cell.angle_gamma   90.00
#
_symmetry.space_group_name_H-M   'P 1'
#
loop_
_entity.id
_entity.type
_entity.pdbx_description
1 polymer ?
#
loop_
_entity_poly.entity_id
_entity_poly.type
_entity_poly.pdbx_seq_one_letter_code
_entity_poly.pdbx_strand_id
1 'polypeptide(L)'
;MGMGSSPSRDDNILVLDPLGDITTVVLKGVELQYTRTLKYVVNLDLSCNALVGSIPDEITDLTGLIGLNLSHNHLTGIIPKKIGEMTSLESLDLSNNNLSGTIPSSMSNLTSLSSINLSNNKLHGQIPTGNQLQTLNDPSAYEGNPGLCGDPLPNKCRTSRGRKQPQAEQKQHDKEDDLENPWFYFVIISGVAIGFWGVVGSLLLKDRFKFALFQLVGNVADYLYAQIMIRLNRFRN
;
A
#
# COMPACT_ATOMS: atom_id res chain seq x y z
N MET A 1 9.26 13.46 -68.14
CA MET A 1 8.79 14.64 -67.40
C MET A 1 7.43 14.30 -66.82
N GLY A 2 7.41 13.66 -65.65
CA GLY A 2 6.16 13.39 -64.92
C GLY A 2 5.89 14.59 -64.02
N MET A 3 4.80 15.31 -64.30
CA MET A 3 4.30 16.39 -63.44
C MET A 3 3.88 15.77 -62.10
N GLY A 4 4.60 16.09 -61.02
CA GLY A 4 4.13 15.87 -59.67
C GLY A 4 2.99 16.85 -59.39
N SER A 5 1.77 16.34 -59.34
CA SER A 5 0.59 17.09 -58.89
C SER A 5 0.79 17.51 -57.43
N SER A 6 0.75 18.82 -57.18
CA SER A 6 0.73 19.38 -55.83
C SER A 6 -0.58 18.98 -55.12
N PRO A 7 -0.54 18.54 -53.86
CA PRO A 7 -1.75 18.17 -53.12
C PRO A 7 -2.66 19.39 -52.90
N SER A 8 -3.98 19.15 -52.96
CA SER A 8 -5.03 20.16 -52.87
C SER A 8 -5.18 20.70 -51.45
N ARG A 9 -5.68 21.93 -51.31
CA ARG A 9 -5.79 22.67 -50.03
C ARG A 9 -6.81 22.10 -49.03
N ASP A 10 -7.53 21.04 -49.41
CA ASP A 10 -8.66 20.47 -48.67
C ASP A 10 -8.48 18.99 -48.27
N ASP A 11 -7.32 18.39 -48.52
CA ASP A 11 -7.10 16.97 -48.27
C ASP A 11 -6.68 16.74 -46.81
N ASN A 12 -7.55 16.09 -46.02
CA ASN A 12 -7.17 15.58 -44.69
C ASN A 12 -6.38 14.28 -44.88
N ILE A 13 -5.07 14.32 -44.63
CA ILE A 13 -4.18 13.18 -44.86
C ILE A 13 -3.66 12.68 -43.51
N LEU A 14 -3.82 11.37 -43.27
CA LEU A 14 -3.20 10.65 -42.16
C LEU A 14 -1.94 9.96 -42.67
N VAL A 15 -0.78 10.37 -42.17
CA VAL A 15 0.49 9.71 -42.49
C VAL A 15 0.99 9.01 -41.21
N LEU A 16 1.17 7.70 -41.31
CA LEU A 16 1.74 6.88 -40.25
C LEU A 16 3.23 6.70 -40.53
N ASP A 17 4.07 7.10 -39.58
CA ASP A 17 5.50 6.80 -39.62
C ASP A 17 5.70 5.26 -39.57
N PRO A 18 6.52 4.64 -40.45
CA PRO A 18 6.85 3.21 -40.38
C PRO A 18 7.43 2.75 -39.03
N LEU A 19 7.94 3.66 -38.19
CA LEU A 19 8.38 3.38 -36.82
C LEU A 19 7.25 3.43 -35.76
N GLY A 20 6.04 3.88 -36.13
CA GLY A 20 4.85 3.90 -35.26
C GLY A 20 4.85 4.95 -34.15
N ASP A 21 5.92 5.75 -34.00
CA ASP A 21 6.10 6.72 -32.92
C ASP A 21 5.42 8.07 -33.19
N ILE A 22 5.16 8.43 -34.45
CA ILE A 22 4.59 9.73 -34.84
C ILE A 22 3.42 9.49 -35.80
N THR A 23 2.27 10.06 -35.45
CA THR A 23 1.12 10.18 -36.34
C THR A 23 1.01 11.64 -36.76
N THR A 24 1.27 11.92 -38.03
CA THR A 24 1.07 13.26 -38.56
C THR A 24 -0.33 13.36 -39.16
N VAL A 25 -1.09 14.32 -38.67
CA VAL A 25 -2.44 14.63 -39.16
C VAL A 25 -2.34 15.98 -39.87
N VAL A 26 -2.60 15.98 -41.18
CA VAL A 26 -2.68 17.22 -41.95
C VAL A 26 -4.13 17.67 -41.99
N LEU A 27 -4.44 18.80 -41.34
CA LEU A 27 -5.77 19.41 -41.35
C LEU A 27 -5.69 20.76 -42.05
N LYS A 28 -6.33 20.91 -43.22
CA LYS A 28 -6.40 22.18 -43.98
C LYS A 28 -5.00 22.81 -44.20
N GLY A 29 -4.01 21.98 -44.50
CA GLY A 29 -2.62 22.41 -44.71
C GLY A 29 -1.83 22.74 -43.45
N VAL A 30 -2.40 22.52 -42.25
CA VAL A 30 -1.68 22.57 -40.97
C VAL A 30 -1.25 21.16 -40.60
N GLU A 31 0.05 20.94 -40.51
CA GLU A 31 0.62 19.68 -40.05
C GLU A 31 0.62 19.66 -38.51
N LEU A 32 -0.18 18.77 -37.92
CA LEU A 32 -0.14 18.49 -36.49
C LEU A 32 0.59 17.16 -36.28
N GLN A 33 1.74 17.23 -35.64
CA GLN A 33 2.49 16.04 -35.26
C GLN A 33 2.01 15.56 -33.89
N TYR A 34 1.37 14.41 -33.87
CA TYR A 34 1.06 13.70 -32.63
C TYR A 34 2.10 12.62 -32.43
N THR A 35 3.06 12.87 -31.54
CA THR A 35 3.91 11.80 -31.03
C THR A 35 3.01 10.85 -30.23
N ARG A 36 3.12 9.53 -30.43
CA ARG A 36 2.53 8.53 -29.54
C ARG A 36 3.30 8.55 -28.22
N THR A 37 3.05 9.59 -27.45
CA THR A 37 3.69 9.81 -26.16
C THR A 37 3.01 8.99 -25.07
N LEU A 38 2.93 7.68 -25.26
CA LEU A 38 2.71 6.74 -24.15
C LEU A 38 4.03 6.33 -23.47
N LYS A 39 5.17 6.80 -24.02
CA LYS A 39 6.53 6.58 -23.50
C LYS A 39 6.86 7.37 -22.22
N TYR A 40 5.95 8.19 -21.69
CA TYR A 40 6.20 9.01 -20.49
C TYR A 40 5.31 8.71 -19.29
N VAL A 41 4.43 7.70 -19.34
CA VAL A 41 3.88 7.18 -18.07
C VAL A 41 4.95 6.28 -17.46
N VAL A 42 5.93 6.94 -16.87
CA VAL A 42 7.02 6.30 -16.13
C VAL A 42 6.47 5.81 -14.79
N ASN A 43 5.58 6.59 -14.17
CA ASN A 43 4.96 6.25 -12.91
C ASN A 43 3.46 6.51 -12.98
N LEU A 44 2.65 5.54 -12.57
CA LEU A 44 1.21 5.66 -12.43
C LEU A 44 0.87 5.52 -10.95
N ASP A 45 0.44 6.62 -10.34
CA ASP A 45 -0.03 6.65 -8.97
C ASP A 45 -1.53 6.95 -8.94
N LEU A 46 -2.30 5.96 -8.51
CA LEU A 46 -3.74 6.04 -8.26
C LEU A 46 -4.07 5.69 -6.80
N SER A 47 -3.08 5.80 -5.92
CA SER A 47 -3.24 5.45 -4.50
C SER A 47 -4.19 6.39 -3.77
N CYS A 48 -4.67 5.95 -2.61
CA CYS A 48 -5.53 6.74 -1.71
C CYS A 48 -6.83 7.22 -2.38
N ASN A 49 -7.42 6.36 -3.20
CA ASN A 49 -8.71 6.62 -3.84
C ASN A 49 -9.77 5.61 -3.36
N ALA A 50 -10.96 5.71 -3.93
CA ALA A 50 -12.06 4.76 -3.70
C ALA A 50 -12.28 3.84 -4.91
N LEU A 51 -11.21 3.46 -5.62
CA LEU A 51 -11.32 2.57 -6.78
C LEU A 51 -11.84 1.20 -6.35
N VAL A 52 -12.81 0.68 -7.08
CA VAL A 52 -13.48 -0.61 -6.84
C VAL A 52 -13.37 -1.50 -8.08
N GLY A 53 -13.71 -2.78 -7.92
CA GLY A 53 -13.61 -3.76 -9.01
C GLY A 53 -12.24 -4.43 -9.04
N SER A 54 -11.93 -5.14 -10.12
CA SER A 54 -10.64 -5.83 -10.30
C SER A 54 -9.62 -4.96 -11.00
N ILE A 55 -8.34 -5.31 -10.84
CA ILE A 55 -7.27 -4.75 -11.68
C ILE A 55 -7.50 -5.28 -13.11
N PRO A 56 -7.71 -4.41 -14.11
CA PRO A 56 -7.91 -4.82 -15.50
C PRO A 56 -6.61 -5.39 -16.08
N ASP A 57 -6.71 -6.42 -16.92
CA ASP A 57 -5.53 -7.02 -17.59
C ASP A 57 -4.83 -6.00 -18.49
N GLU A 58 -5.57 -5.03 -19.02
CA GLU A 58 -5.11 -3.96 -19.91
C GLU A 58 -4.06 -3.05 -19.25
N ILE A 59 -3.99 -3.00 -17.91
CA ILE A 59 -2.93 -2.24 -17.22
C ILE A 59 -1.53 -2.81 -17.53
N THR A 60 -1.47 -4.09 -17.90
CA THR A 60 -0.22 -4.79 -18.23
C THR A 60 0.29 -4.46 -19.64
N ASP A 61 -0.52 -3.81 -20.48
CA ASP A 61 -0.11 -3.33 -21.79
C ASP A 61 0.77 -2.06 -21.69
N LEU A 62 0.86 -1.46 -20.50
CA LEU A 62 1.73 -0.32 -20.20
C LEU A 62 3.18 -0.77 -19.99
N THR A 63 3.80 -1.31 -21.03
CA THR A 63 5.14 -1.93 -20.97
C THR A 63 6.28 -0.97 -20.59
N GLY A 64 6.08 0.34 -20.75
CA GLY A 64 7.04 1.38 -20.34
C GLY A 64 6.93 1.85 -18.90
N LEU A 65 6.04 1.27 -18.10
CA LEU A 65 5.80 1.69 -16.72
C LEU A 65 6.93 1.22 -15.80
N ILE A 66 7.48 2.14 -15.01
CA ILE A 66 8.53 1.92 -14.00
C ILE A 66 7.91 1.79 -12.60
N GLY A 67 6.92 2.62 -12.28
CA GLY A 67 6.23 2.59 -11.00
C GLY A 67 4.72 2.43 -11.14
N LEU A 68 4.14 1.48 -10.41
CA LEU A 68 2.69 1.30 -10.31
C LEU A 68 2.28 1.34 -8.84
N ASN A 69 1.53 2.37 -8.45
CA ASN A 69 0.97 2.49 -7.11
C ASN A 69 -0.57 2.51 -7.18
N LEU A 70 -1.19 1.45 -6.71
CA LEU A 70 -2.64 1.29 -6.59
C LEU A 70 -3.07 1.14 -5.12
N SER A 71 -2.18 1.47 -4.18
CA SER A 71 -2.40 1.24 -2.75
C SER A 71 -3.57 2.05 -2.17
N HIS A 72 -4.08 1.64 -1.01
CA HIS A 72 -5.14 2.36 -0.31
C HIS A 72 -6.39 2.60 -1.18
N ASN A 73 -6.92 1.52 -1.75
CA ASN A 73 -8.15 1.50 -2.54
C ASN A 73 -9.07 0.37 -2.08
N HIS A 74 -10.13 0.09 -2.83
CA HIS A 74 -11.07 -0.99 -2.58
C HIS A 74 -11.05 -2.04 -3.71
N LEU A 75 -9.87 -2.24 -4.34
CA LEU A 75 -9.71 -3.19 -5.43
C LEU A 75 -9.89 -4.63 -4.92
N THR A 76 -10.48 -5.47 -5.76
CA THR A 76 -10.87 -6.86 -5.48
C THR A 76 -10.37 -7.78 -6.60
N GLY A 77 -10.70 -9.07 -6.54
CA GLY A 77 -10.30 -10.02 -7.58
C GLY A 77 -8.86 -10.49 -7.40
N ILE A 78 -8.19 -10.84 -8.50
CA ILE A 78 -6.83 -11.40 -8.50
C ILE A 78 -5.84 -10.40 -9.09
N ILE A 79 -4.54 -10.59 -8.79
CA ILE A 79 -3.49 -9.88 -9.50
C ILE A 79 -3.33 -10.51 -10.90
N PRO A 80 -3.42 -9.73 -12.00
CA PRO A 80 -3.24 -10.22 -13.36
C PRO A 80 -1.94 -11.00 -13.54
N LYS A 81 -2.00 -12.19 -14.16
CA LYS A 81 -0.79 -12.98 -14.41
C LYS A 81 0.18 -12.28 -15.36
N LYS A 82 -0.35 -11.47 -16.30
CA LYS A 82 0.44 -10.69 -17.24
C LYS A 82 1.26 -9.58 -16.59
N ILE A 83 1.09 -9.30 -15.30
CA ILE A 83 1.94 -8.34 -14.58
C ILE A 83 3.42 -8.69 -14.72
N GLY A 84 3.77 -9.99 -14.83
CA GLY A 84 5.13 -10.46 -15.05
C GLY A 84 5.74 -10.12 -16.41
N GLU A 85 4.96 -9.58 -17.35
CA GLU A 85 5.41 -9.13 -18.67
C GLU A 85 5.87 -7.66 -18.65
N MET A 86 5.59 -6.92 -17.57
CA MET A 86 5.99 -5.52 -17.39
C MET A 86 7.45 -5.39 -16.93
N THR A 87 8.40 -5.82 -17.77
CA THR A 87 9.82 -5.98 -17.42
C THR A 87 10.56 -4.69 -17.04
N SER A 88 10.01 -3.51 -17.36
CA SER A 88 10.53 -2.21 -16.94
C SER A 88 10.08 -1.78 -15.53
N LEU A 89 9.18 -2.52 -14.89
CA LEU A 89 8.63 -2.16 -13.59
C LEU A 89 9.69 -2.34 -12.48
N GLU A 90 9.99 -1.24 -11.78
CA GLU A 90 10.93 -1.16 -10.66
C GLU A 90 10.22 -1.08 -9.31
N SER A 91 9.00 -0.54 -9.27
CA SER A 91 8.22 -0.38 -8.03
C SER A 91 6.75 -0.78 -8.24
N LEU A 92 6.25 -1.64 -7.36
CA LEU A 92 4.86 -2.10 -7.36
C LEU A 92 4.25 -2.03 -5.95
N ASP A 93 3.27 -1.15 -5.75
CA ASP A 93 2.51 -1.08 -4.51
C ASP A 93 1.02 -1.36 -4.76
N LEU A 94 0.56 -2.49 -4.23
CA LEU A 94 -0.84 -2.93 -4.25
C LEU A 94 -1.42 -3.04 -2.82
N SER A 95 -0.71 -2.48 -1.83
CA SER A 95 -1.06 -2.64 -0.42
C SER A 95 -2.40 -2.00 -0.06
N ASN A 96 -2.99 -2.41 1.06
CA ASN A 96 -4.23 -1.81 1.59
C ASN A 96 -5.37 -1.84 0.56
N ASN A 97 -5.63 -3.03 0.02
CA ASN A 97 -6.73 -3.32 -0.88
C ASN A 97 -7.47 -4.59 -0.41
N ASN A 98 -8.37 -5.11 -1.24
CA ASN A 98 -9.15 -6.31 -0.94
C ASN A 98 -8.87 -7.41 -1.99
N LEU A 99 -7.64 -7.43 -2.54
CA LEU A 99 -7.18 -8.40 -3.53
C LEU A 99 -7.09 -9.79 -2.93
N SER A 100 -7.33 -10.82 -3.74
CA SER A 100 -7.44 -12.21 -3.34
C SER A 100 -6.72 -13.12 -4.33
N GLY A 101 -6.68 -14.43 -4.05
CA GLY A 101 -5.96 -15.38 -4.89
C GLY A 101 -4.47 -15.49 -4.51
N THR A 102 -3.71 -16.17 -5.36
CA THR A 102 -2.27 -16.35 -5.20
C THR A 102 -1.48 -15.24 -5.87
N ILE A 103 -0.31 -14.92 -5.33
CA ILE A 103 0.66 -14.09 -6.02
C ILE A 103 1.10 -14.83 -7.31
N PRO A 104 0.95 -14.25 -8.51
CA PRO A 104 1.30 -14.91 -9.75
C PRO A 104 2.79 -15.28 -9.80
N SER A 105 3.11 -16.53 -10.12
CA SER A 105 4.50 -16.97 -10.27
C SER A 105 5.23 -16.20 -11.37
N SER A 106 4.51 -15.66 -12.35
CA SER A 106 5.06 -14.81 -13.41
C SER A 106 5.74 -13.53 -12.87
N MET A 107 5.43 -13.08 -11.65
CA MET A 107 6.15 -11.97 -11.03
C MET A 107 7.65 -12.24 -10.86
N SER A 108 8.09 -13.51 -10.86
CA SER A 108 9.52 -13.84 -10.87
C SER A 108 10.25 -13.40 -12.15
N ASN A 109 9.51 -13.08 -13.21
CA ASN A 109 10.05 -12.60 -14.48
C ASN A 109 10.31 -11.09 -14.48
N LEU A 110 9.85 -10.36 -13.46
CA LEU A 110 10.16 -8.95 -13.30
C LEU A 110 11.62 -8.81 -12.86
N THR A 111 12.49 -8.50 -13.82
CA THR A 111 13.95 -8.40 -13.64
C THR A 111 14.45 -7.01 -13.27
N SER A 112 13.57 -6.03 -13.19
CA SER A 112 13.90 -4.65 -12.77
C SER A 112 13.28 -4.30 -11.41
N LEU A 113 12.50 -5.20 -10.81
CA LEU A 113 11.73 -4.93 -9.60
C LEU A 113 12.63 -4.78 -8.39
N SER A 114 12.57 -3.63 -7.75
CA SER A 114 13.38 -3.24 -6.60
C SER A 114 12.55 -2.94 -5.35
N SER A 115 11.26 -2.69 -5.50
CA SER A 115 10.33 -2.45 -4.40
C SER A 115 8.99 -3.11 -4.68
N ILE A 116 8.48 -3.84 -3.70
CA ILE A 116 7.15 -4.45 -3.76
C ILE A 116 6.44 -4.25 -2.41
N ASN A 117 5.15 -3.95 -2.45
CA ASN A 117 4.30 -3.97 -1.27
C ASN A 117 2.92 -4.56 -1.64
N LEU A 118 2.60 -5.71 -1.06
CA LEU A 118 1.35 -6.44 -1.22
C LEU A 118 0.57 -6.55 0.11
N SER A 119 1.01 -5.82 1.14
CA SER A 119 0.50 -5.95 2.49
C SER A 119 -0.97 -5.56 2.61
N ASN A 120 -1.65 -6.03 3.67
CA ASN A 120 -3.04 -5.71 3.97
C ASN A 120 -3.99 -6.00 2.79
N ASN A 121 -3.99 -7.26 2.34
CA ASN A 121 -4.89 -7.80 1.33
C ASN A 121 -5.47 -9.15 1.81
N LYS A 122 -6.13 -9.89 0.92
CA LYS A 122 -6.67 -11.25 1.15
C LYS A 122 -5.95 -12.31 0.30
N LEU A 123 -4.66 -12.08 0.01
CA LEU A 123 -3.83 -13.00 -0.76
C LEU A 123 -3.56 -14.29 0.03
N HIS A 124 -3.36 -15.38 -0.69
CA HIS A 124 -3.07 -16.68 -0.09
C HIS A 124 -2.14 -17.55 -0.92
N GLY A 125 -1.64 -18.63 -0.31
CA GLY A 125 -0.72 -19.57 -0.94
C GLY A 125 0.74 -19.18 -0.74
N GLN A 126 1.63 -19.92 -1.40
CA GLN A 126 3.07 -19.74 -1.24
C GLN A 126 3.54 -18.48 -1.96
N ILE A 127 4.38 -17.67 -1.30
CA ILE A 127 5.08 -16.54 -1.92
C ILE A 127 6.02 -17.10 -3.01
N PRO A 128 5.90 -16.66 -4.27
CA PRO A 128 6.76 -17.14 -5.35
C PRO A 128 8.22 -16.82 -5.07
N THR A 129 9.03 -17.86 -4.97
CA THR A 129 10.49 -17.74 -4.85
C THR A 129 11.12 -17.80 -6.24
N GLY A 130 11.68 -16.69 -6.72
CA GLY A 130 12.44 -16.61 -7.98
C GLY A 130 13.26 -15.33 -8.06
N ASN A 131 14.27 -15.29 -8.93
CA ASN A 131 15.19 -14.17 -9.20
C ASN A 131 15.16 -13.03 -8.15
N GLN A 132 14.55 -11.88 -8.49
CA GLN A 132 14.54 -10.68 -7.64
C GLN A 132 13.54 -10.74 -6.48
N LEU A 133 12.50 -11.58 -6.54
CA LEU A 133 11.55 -11.74 -5.42
C LEU A 133 12.25 -12.32 -4.18
N GLN A 134 13.32 -13.10 -4.37
CA GLN A 134 14.19 -13.59 -3.27
C GLN A 134 15.11 -12.51 -2.68
N THR A 135 15.22 -11.35 -3.31
CA THR A 135 15.96 -10.20 -2.77
C THR A 135 15.06 -9.21 -2.04
N LEU A 136 13.76 -9.25 -2.32
CA LEU A 136 12.71 -8.46 -1.67
C LEU A 136 12.21 -9.17 -0.41
N ASN A 137 13.13 -9.36 0.54
CA ASN A 137 12.92 -10.16 1.75
C ASN A 137 12.26 -9.40 2.89
N ASP A 138 11.73 -8.20 2.65
CA ASP A 138 11.05 -7.43 3.69
C ASP A 138 9.71 -8.12 4.04
N PRO A 139 9.55 -8.68 5.26
CA PRO A 139 8.30 -9.34 5.65
C PRO A 139 7.11 -8.37 5.67
N SER A 140 7.36 -7.07 5.88
CA SER A 140 6.31 -6.04 5.95
C SER A 140 5.57 -5.90 4.62
N ALA A 141 6.23 -6.15 3.49
CA ALA A 141 5.64 -6.14 2.16
C ALA A 141 4.53 -7.19 1.98
N TYR A 142 4.50 -8.24 2.81
CA TYR A 142 3.54 -9.35 2.69
C TYR A 142 2.61 -9.47 3.91
N GLU A 143 2.79 -8.64 4.94
CA GLU A 143 2.00 -8.65 6.17
C GLU A 143 0.50 -8.37 5.91
N GLY A 144 -0.37 -8.73 6.86
CA GLY A 144 -1.79 -8.44 6.76
C GLY A 144 -2.54 -9.34 5.76
N ASN A 145 -1.87 -10.35 5.20
CA ASN A 145 -2.45 -11.39 4.36
C ASN A 145 -2.47 -12.74 5.11
N PRO A 146 -3.59 -13.12 5.76
CA PRO A 146 -3.61 -14.28 6.64
C PRO A 146 -3.40 -15.64 5.94
N GLY A 147 -3.58 -15.69 4.61
CA GLY A 147 -3.45 -16.93 3.83
C GLY A 147 -2.10 -17.11 3.13
N LEU A 148 -1.22 -16.10 3.12
CA LEU A 148 0.11 -16.23 2.51
C LEU A 148 0.98 -17.14 3.35
N CYS A 149 1.97 -17.80 2.75
CA CYS A 149 2.95 -18.63 3.46
C CYS A 149 4.28 -18.71 2.71
N GLY A 150 5.34 -19.13 3.39
CA GLY A 150 6.70 -19.24 2.84
C GLY A 150 7.54 -17.98 3.10
N ASP A 151 8.86 -18.11 2.91
CA ASP A 151 9.80 -17.01 3.15
C ASP A 151 9.43 -15.78 2.29
N PRO A 152 9.51 -14.53 2.82
CA PRO A 152 10.09 -14.14 4.11
C PRO A 152 9.15 -14.22 5.33
N LEU A 153 7.94 -14.76 5.20
CA LEU A 153 6.99 -14.86 6.32
C LEU A 153 7.29 -16.07 7.22
N PRO A 154 7.01 -15.98 8.54
CA PRO A 154 7.29 -17.08 9.48
C PRO A 154 6.39 -18.31 9.29
N ASN A 155 5.28 -18.17 8.56
CA ASN A 155 4.29 -19.22 8.37
C ASN A 155 4.70 -20.19 7.25
N LYS A 156 5.02 -21.43 7.62
CA LYS A 156 5.40 -22.47 6.66
C LYS A 156 4.18 -22.98 5.88
N CYS A 157 4.33 -23.15 4.57
CA CYS A 157 3.28 -23.74 3.74
C CYS A 157 3.06 -25.22 4.06
N ARG A 158 1.79 -25.64 4.19
CA ARG A 158 1.44 -27.06 4.35
C ARG A 158 1.72 -27.81 3.03
N THR A 159 2.78 -28.61 3.00
CA THR A 159 3.05 -29.49 1.86
C THR A 159 2.07 -30.67 1.87
N SER A 160 1.32 -30.84 0.79
CA SER A 160 0.36 -31.94 0.60
C SER A 160 1.04 -33.29 0.31
N ARG A 161 2.08 -33.66 1.07
CA ARG A 161 2.61 -35.03 1.12
C ARG A 161 2.71 -35.47 2.57
N GLY A 162 1.70 -36.22 3.01
CA GLY A 162 1.76 -36.97 4.25
C GLY A 162 0.54 -36.81 5.14
N ARG A 163 -0.61 -37.35 4.73
CA ARG A 163 -1.68 -37.68 5.66
C ARG A 163 -1.27 -38.92 6.48
N LYS A 164 -0.63 -38.70 7.63
CA LYS A 164 -0.64 -39.53 8.86
C LYS A 164 -0.21 -38.59 9.99
N GLN A 165 -0.79 -38.48 11.17
CA GLN A 165 -2.06 -38.82 11.83
C GLN A 165 -2.09 -37.85 13.07
N PRO A 166 -3.18 -37.76 13.87
CA PRO A 166 -3.31 -36.74 14.91
C PRO A 166 -2.47 -37.10 16.14
N GLN A 167 -1.89 -36.11 16.82
CA GLN A 167 -1.90 -35.97 18.29
C GLN A 167 -0.94 -34.88 18.79
N ALA A 168 -1.45 -34.21 19.82
CA ALA A 168 -0.77 -33.75 21.03
C ALA A 168 0.32 -32.67 20.95
N GLU A 169 0.09 -31.67 21.79
CA GLU A 169 1.03 -30.70 22.34
C GLU A 169 2.45 -31.24 22.52
N GLN A 170 3.43 -30.49 22.04
CA GLN A 170 4.79 -30.52 22.59
C GLN A 170 5.34 -29.09 22.61
N LYS A 171 5.34 -28.53 23.82
CA LYS A 171 6.34 -27.56 24.25
C LYS A 171 7.72 -28.20 24.01
N GLN A 172 8.59 -27.54 23.25
CA GLN A 172 10.01 -27.67 23.52
C GLN A 172 10.69 -26.33 23.23
N HIS A 173 11.13 -25.77 24.35
CA HIS A 173 12.06 -24.68 24.51
C HIS A 173 13.45 -25.21 24.16
N ASP A 174 14.21 -24.49 23.32
CA ASP A 174 15.69 -24.43 23.24
C ASP A 174 16.03 -23.30 22.24
N LYS A 175 16.12 -22.05 22.73
CA LYS A 175 17.37 -21.27 22.95
C LYS A 175 18.19 -20.99 21.70
N GLU A 176 17.91 -19.84 21.08
CA GLU A 176 18.92 -18.94 20.52
C GLU A 176 18.65 -17.55 21.12
N ASP A 177 19.61 -17.10 21.93
CA ASP A 177 19.56 -15.85 22.67
C ASP A 177 19.88 -14.67 21.74
N ASP A 178 18.88 -13.98 21.23
CA ASP A 178 18.96 -12.52 21.04
C ASP A 178 18.30 -11.88 22.27
N LEU A 179 19.14 -11.77 23.30
CA LEU A 179 18.84 -11.14 24.57
C LEU A 179 18.52 -9.65 24.32
N GLU A 180 17.27 -9.33 24.02
CA GLU A 180 16.71 -8.01 24.35
C GLU A 180 16.78 -7.90 25.87
N ASN A 181 17.89 -7.32 26.33
CA ASN A 181 18.30 -7.24 27.72
C ASN A 181 17.17 -6.61 28.54
N PRO A 182 16.39 -7.40 29.33
CA PRO A 182 15.17 -6.92 29.97
C PRO A 182 15.45 -5.76 30.93
N TRP A 183 16.70 -5.66 31.39
CA TRP A 183 17.20 -4.55 32.18
C TRP A 183 17.09 -3.18 31.49
N PHE A 184 17.25 -3.09 30.17
CA PHE A 184 17.07 -1.83 29.44
C PHE A 184 15.63 -1.32 29.53
N TYR A 185 14.64 -2.22 29.41
CA TYR A 185 13.23 -1.85 29.51
C TYR A 185 12.86 -1.40 30.93
N PHE A 186 13.43 -2.03 31.96
CA PHE A 186 13.26 -1.57 33.35
C PHE A 186 13.88 -0.18 33.58
N VAL A 187 15.02 0.14 32.96
CA VAL A 187 15.65 1.47 33.03
C VAL A 187 14.81 2.52 32.30
N ILE A 188 14.28 2.19 31.10
CA ILE A 188 13.45 3.11 30.32
C ILE A 188 12.12 3.39 31.04
N ILE A 189 11.43 2.35 31.54
CA ILE A 189 10.17 2.53 32.27
C ILE A 189 10.39 3.35 33.55
N SER A 190 11.42 3.01 34.34
CA SER A 190 11.68 3.75 35.58
C SER A 190 12.03 5.22 35.31
N GLY A 191 12.79 5.50 34.26
CA GLY A 191 13.10 6.87 33.83
C GLY A 191 11.86 7.67 33.43
N VAL A 192 10.95 7.09 32.64
CA VAL A 192 9.71 7.75 32.23
C VAL A 192 8.77 7.98 33.41
N ALA A 193 8.64 6.99 34.31
CA ALA A 193 7.79 7.12 35.48
C ALA A 193 8.28 8.24 36.42
N ILE A 194 9.58 8.29 36.69
CA ILE A 194 10.18 9.33 37.55
C ILE A 194 10.08 10.70 36.89
N GLY A 195 10.35 10.81 35.58
CA GLY A 195 10.24 12.07 34.84
C GLY A 195 8.80 12.60 34.80
N PHE A 196 7.84 11.73 34.48
CA PHE A 196 6.42 12.09 34.44
C PHE A 196 5.90 12.51 35.81
N TRP A 197 6.20 11.74 36.87
CA TRP A 197 5.77 12.07 38.22
C TRP A 197 6.51 13.28 38.80
N GLY A 198 7.75 13.52 38.38
CA GLY A 198 8.51 14.73 38.72
C GLY A 198 7.86 15.99 38.16
N VAL A 199 7.44 15.98 36.89
CA VAL A 199 6.75 17.12 36.27
C VAL A 199 5.35 17.31 36.85
N VAL A 200 4.56 16.25 36.95
CA VAL A 200 3.19 16.30 37.51
C VAL A 200 3.24 16.69 39.00
N GLY A 201 4.15 16.10 39.77
CA GLY A 201 4.36 16.44 41.18
C GLY A 201 4.80 17.89 41.36
N SER A 202 5.75 18.38 40.56
CA SER A 202 6.19 19.78 40.61
C SER A 202 5.09 20.76 40.22
N LEU A 203 4.22 20.40 39.27
CA LEU A 203 3.05 21.19 38.89
C LEU A 203 1.98 21.21 39.99
N LEU A 204 1.79 20.10 40.71
CA LEU A 204 0.82 19.97 41.81
C LEU A 204 1.28 20.59 43.14
N LEU A 205 2.59 20.83 43.31
CA LEU A 205 3.17 21.51 44.48
C LEU A 205 3.15 23.04 44.37
N LYS A 206 2.89 23.59 43.18
CA LYS A 206 2.74 25.03 43.03
C LYS A 206 1.32 25.43 43.44
N ASP A 207 1.15 25.77 44.72
CA ASP A 207 -0.14 26.03 45.38
C ASP A 207 -1.10 26.97 44.61
N ARG A 208 -0.54 27.85 43.77
CA ARG A 208 -1.33 28.77 42.94
C ARG A 208 -2.10 28.10 41.79
N PHE A 209 -1.66 26.95 41.29
CA PHE A 209 -2.30 26.26 40.16
C PHE A 209 -3.37 25.24 40.59
N LYS A 210 -3.21 24.62 41.77
CA LYS A 210 -4.24 23.74 42.34
C LYS A 210 -5.58 24.46 42.43
N PHE A 211 -5.60 25.68 42.95
CA PHE A 211 -6.84 26.44 43.12
C PHE A 211 -7.50 26.80 41.79
N ALA A 212 -6.71 27.19 40.77
CA ALA A 212 -7.22 27.50 39.44
C ALA A 212 -7.79 26.27 38.71
N LEU A 213 -7.13 25.12 38.82
CA LEU A 213 -7.62 23.87 38.25
C LEU A 213 -8.93 23.42 38.91
N PHE A 214 -9.02 23.49 40.24
CA PHE A 214 -10.24 23.13 40.96
C PHE A 214 -11.41 24.08 40.64
N GLN A 215 -11.16 25.39 40.51
CA GLN A 215 -12.22 26.32 40.10
C GLN A 215 -12.70 26.07 38.67
N LEU A 216 -11.80 25.75 37.74
CA LEU A 216 -12.17 25.48 36.35
C LEU A 216 -13.01 24.20 36.23
N VAL A 217 -12.62 23.14 36.94
CA VAL A 217 -13.40 21.89 36.98
C VAL A 217 -14.77 22.10 37.63
N GLY A 218 -14.85 22.86 38.73
CA GLY A 218 -16.11 23.20 39.38
C GLY A 218 -17.06 23.97 38.46
N ASN A 219 -16.57 25.03 37.81
CA ASN A 219 -17.39 25.86 36.92
C ASN A 219 -17.89 25.07 35.70
N VAL A 220 -17.09 24.16 35.16
CA VAL A 220 -17.50 23.28 34.06
C VAL A 220 -18.54 22.25 34.51
N ALA A 221 -18.39 21.69 35.71
CA ALA A 221 -19.35 20.74 36.28
C ALA A 221 -20.72 21.39 36.53
N ASP A 222 -20.75 22.61 37.08
CA ASP A 222 -21.99 23.35 37.33
C ASP A 222 -22.71 23.74 36.02
N TYR A 223 -21.95 24.15 34.99
CA TYR A 223 -22.50 24.45 33.67
C TYR A 223 -23.12 23.21 33.01
N LEU A 224 -22.45 22.06 33.08
CA LEU A 224 -22.96 20.79 32.59
C LEU A 224 -24.21 20.34 33.36
N TYR A 225 -24.19 20.46 34.68
CA TYR A 225 -25.33 20.10 35.52
C TYR A 225 -26.58 20.94 35.19
N ALA A 226 -26.41 22.25 35.01
CA ALA A 226 -27.49 23.14 34.60
C ALA A 226 -28.05 22.80 33.20
N GLN A 227 -27.18 22.52 32.23
CA GLN A 227 -27.57 22.09 30.88
C GLN A 227 -28.35 20.76 30.91
N ILE A 228 -27.90 19.79 31.71
CA ILE A 228 -28.56 18.49 31.87
C ILE A 228 -29.93 18.67 32.53
N MET A 229 -30.04 19.46 33.60
CA MET A 229 -31.32 19.71 34.27
C MET A 229 -32.34 20.43 33.38
N ILE A 230 -31.93 21.41 32.59
CA ILE A 230 -32.80 22.10 31.63
C ILE A 230 -33.31 21.13 30.55
N ARG A 231 -32.42 20.26 30.03
CA ARG A 231 -32.83 19.23 29.06
C ARG A 231 -33.79 18.22 29.68
N LEU A 232 -33.54 17.74 30.90
CA LEU A 232 -34.43 16.81 31.60
C LEU A 232 -35.82 17.40 31.85
N ASN A 233 -35.91 18.68 32.21
CA ASN A 233 -37.21 19.32 32.46
C ASN A 233 -38.02 19.56 31.17
N ARG A 234 -37.35 19.73 30.02
CA ARG A 234 -37.99 19.81 28.69
C ARG A 234 -38.59 18.48 28.24
N PHE A 235 -38.10 17.34 28.74
CA PHE A 235 -38.66 16.02 28.45
C PHE A 235 -39.81 15.62 29.38
N ARG A 236 -40.08 16.39 30.45
CA ARG A 236 -41.09 16.06 31.47
C ARG A 236 -42.40 16.85 31.33
N ASN A 237 -42.59 17.61 30.25
CA ASN A 237 -43.84 18.29 29.88
C ASN A 237 -44.35 17.78 28.54
#